data_AF-A0A0A9HJK3-F1
#
_entry.id   AF-A0A0A9HJK3-F1
#
_cell.length_a   1.000
_cell.length_b   1.000
_cell.length_c   1.000
_cell.angle_alpha   90.00
_cell.angle_beta   90.00
_cell.angle_gamma   90.00
#
_symmetry.space_group_name_H-M   'P 1'
#
loop_
_entity.id
_entity.type
_entity.pdbx_description
1 polymer ?
#
loop_
_entity_poly.entity_id
_entity_poly.type
_entity_poly.pdbx_seq_one_letter_code
_entity_poly.pdbx_strand_id
1 'polypeptide(L)'
;METLPSLTFPLAAFVTGALSGLFGIGGGLLLNPVLLQIGIPPQTAAATSSFMVLFCASMSMVQFILLGMKGIGDASVYAGICFVASVVGAVVIERAIRKSGRVSLIVFLVAAIMALSTVIVTCFGAQDVWVQYTSGAYMGFKLPC
;
A
#
# COMPACT_ATOMS: atom_id res chain seq x y z
N MET A 1 14.75 -31.88 6.37
CA MET A 1 14.41 -31.31 7.68
C MET A 1 15.60 -30.46 8.11
N GLU A 2 15.73 -29.25 7.58
CA GLU A 2 16.80 -28.33 8.00
C GLU A 2 16.28 -27.46 9.15
N THR A 3 16.88 -27.65 10.32
CA THR A 3 16.48 -27.14 11.63
C THR A 3 17.11 -25.80 12.00
N LEU A 4 17.37 -24.92 11.02
CA LEU A 4 17.90 -23.57 11.24
C LEU A 4 17.00 -22.34 10.95
N PRO A 5 15.66 -22.41 10.74
CA PRO A 5 14.91 -21.23 10.31
C PRO A 5 14.05 -20.52 11.40
N SER A 6 14.10 -20.90 12.69
CA SER A 6 13.18 -20.33 13.69
C SER A 6 13.36 -18.82 13.96
N LEU A 7 14.56 -18.27 13.72
CA LEU A 7 14.87 -16.83 13.94
C LEU A 7 14.82 -16.00 12.65
N THR A 8 15.11 -16.60 11.50
CA THR A 8 15.08 -15.92 10.19
C THR A 8 13.65 -15.52 9.80
N PHE A 9 12.66 -16.36 10.10
CA PHE A 9 11.26 -16.04 9.84
C PHE A 9 10.76 -14.82 10.62
N PRO A 10 10.93 -14.71 11.95
CA PRO A 10 10.50 -13.53 12.69
C PRO A 10 11.29 -12.28 12.32
N LEU A 11 12.59 -12.38 12.00
CA LEU A 11 13.38 -11.24 11.53
C LEU A 11 12.90 -10.75 10.16
N ALA A 12 12.67 -11.65 9.21
CA ALA A 12 12.15 -11.31 7.89
C ALA A 12 10.73 -10.73 7.99
N ALA A 13 9.88 -11.28 8.85
CA ALA A 13 8.54 -10.76 9.12
C ALA A 13 8.59 -9.37 9.78
N PHE A 14 9.52 -9.15 10.72
CA PHE A 14 9.70 -7.85 11.38
C PHE A 14 10.18 -6.78 10.39
N VAL A 15 11.18 -7.08 9.57
CA VAL A 15 11.68 -6.16 8.53
C VAL A 15 10.60 -5.87 7.50
N THR A 16 9.89 -6.89 7.02
CA THR A 16 8.78 -6.71 6.07
C THR A 16 7.64 -5.89 6.67
N GLY A 17 7.32 -6.12 7.95
CA GLY A 17 6.31 -5.35 8.68
C GLY A 17 6.72 -3.89 8.89
N ALA A 18 7.98 -3.65 9.29
CA ALA A 18 8.52 -2.30 9.47
C ALA A 18 8.54 -1.52 8.14
N LEU A 19 9.02 -2.15 7.06
CA LEU A 19 8.98 -1.55 5.72
C LEU A 19 7.53 -1.28 5.29
N SER A 20 6.62 -2.24 5.48
CA SER A 20 5.22 -2.03 5.14
C SER A 20 4.55 -0.91 5.92
N GLY A 21 4.92 -0.72 7.20
CA GLY A 21 4.46 0.39 8.01
C GLY A 21 5.02 1.73 7.52
N LEU A 22 6.30 1.75 7.12
CA LEU A 22 6.96 2.94 6.57
C LEU A 22 6.32 3.41 5.26
N PHE A 23 5.96 2.46 4.37
CA PHE A 23 5.30 2.78 3.10
C PHE A 23 3.81 3.13 3.26
N GLY A 24 3.20 2.87 4.43
CA GLY A 24 1.78 3.16 4.68
C GLY A 24 0.79 2.32 3.83
N ILE A 25 1.26 1.26 3.16
CA ILE A 25 0.45 0.43 2.25
C ILE A 25 -0.44 -0.57 3.02
N GLY A 26 -0.26 -0.69 4.34
CA GLY A 26 -1.14 -1.52 5.18
C GLY A 26 -0.88 -3.03 5.09
N GLY A 27 0.35 -3.47 4.83
CA GLY A 27 0.77 -4.89 4.90
C GLY A 27 0.45 -5.69 3.64
N GLY A 28 -0.73 -5.54 3.05
CA GLY A 28 -1.28 -6.50 2.09
C GLY A 28 -0.44 -6.75 0.83
N LEU A 29 0.21 -5.72 0.29
CA LEU A 29 0.97 -5.83 -0.96
C LEU A 29 2.32 -6.55 -0.80
N LEU A 30 2.95 -6.41 0.37
CA LEU A 30 4.20 -7.11 0.70
C LEU A 30 3.96 -8.48 1.34
N LEU A 31 2.86 -8.64 2.10
CA LEU A 31 2.53 -9.89 2.77
C LEU A 31 2.14 -11.00 1.79
N ASN A 32 1.44 -10.66 0.70
CA ASN A 32 0.97 -11.63 -0.28
C ASN A 32 2.12 -12.43 -0.96
N PRO A 33 3.16 -11.80 -1.55
CA PRO A 33 4.28 -12.55 -2.12
C PRO A 33 5.09 -13.32 -1.07
N VAL A 34 5.24 -12.79 0.15
CA VAL A 34 5.95 -13.47 1.24
C VAL A 34 5.20 -14.72 1.70
N LEU A 35 3.88 -14.65 1.88
CA LEU A 35 3.06 -15.80 2.26
C LEU A 35 3.04 -16.90 1.18
N LEU A 36 3.08 -16.50 -0.10
CA LEU A 36 3.21 -17.45 -1.21
C LEU A 36 4.60 -18.12 -1.23
N GLN A 37 5.68 -17.41 -0.88
CA GLN A 37 7.02 -18.01 -0.73
C GLN A 37 7.10 -19.00 0.44
N ILE A 38 6.28 -18.82 1.48
CA ILE A 38 6.17 -19.72 2.64
C ILE A 38 5.31 -20.96 2.30
N GLY A 39 4.71 -21.04 1.11
CA GLY A 39 3.92 -22.19 0.67
C GLY A 39 2.49 -22.24 1.22
N ILE A 40 2.00 -21.12 1.76
CA ILE A 40 0.63 -21.01 2.30
C ILE A 40 -0.36 -20.90 1.13
N PRO A 41 -1.51 -21.61 1.18
CA PRO A 41 -2.50 -21.53 0.11
C PRO A 41 -3.00 -20.08 -0.08
N PRO A 42 -3.21 -19.65 -1.34
CA PRO A 42 -3.53 -18.25 -1.66
C PRO A 42 -4.83 -17.78 -1.00
N GLN A 43 -5.79 -18.68 -0.79
CA GLN A 43 -7.05 -18.36 -0.10
C GLN A 43 -6.84 -17.95 1.37
N THR A 44 -5.96 -18.64 2.10
CA THR A 44 -5.68 -18.28 3.51
C THR A 44 -4.78 -17.05 3.59
N ALA A 45 -3.85 -16.87 2.65
CA ALA A 45 -3.00 -15.67 2.61
C ALA A 45 -3.80 -14.38 2.34
N ALA A 46 -4.79 -14.44 1.45
CA ALA A 46 -5.69 -13.32 1.16
C ALA A 46 -6.57 -12.95 2.38
N ALA A 47 -7.05 -13.95 3.12
CA ALA A 47 -7.81 -13.72 4.34
C ALA A 47 -6.94 -13.01 5.41
N THR A 48 -5.75 -13.54 5.69
CA THR A 48 -4.83 -12.98 6.69
C THR A 48 -4.40 -11.55 6.36
N SER A 49 -4.08 -11.27 5.10
CA SER A 49 -3.69 -9.92 4.66
C SER A 49 -4.84 -8.93 4.82
N SER A 50 -6.08 -9.32 4.51
CA SER A 50 -7.26 -8.46 4.72
C SER A 50 -7.49 -8.14 6.20
N PHE A 51 -7.32 -9.11 7.10
CA PHE A 51 -7.40 -8.88 8.54
C PHE A 51 -6.31 -7.94 9.05
N MET A 52 -5.07 -8.11 8.57
CA MET A 52 -3.96 -7.20 8.93
C MET A 52 -4.22 -5.77 8.45
N VAL A 53 -4.70 -5.58 7.21
CA VAL A 53 -5.04 -4.26 6.67
C VAL A 53 -6.12 -3.59 7.54
N LEU A 54 -7.17 -4.34 7.91
CA LEU A 54 -8.26 -3.86 8.78
C LEU A 54 -7.74 -3.39 10.15
N PHE A 55 -6.88 -4.19 10.77
CA PHE A 55 -6.30 -3.87 12.08
C PHE A 55 -5.37 -2.65 12.00
N CYS A 56 -4.57 -2.54 10.93
CA CYS A 56 -3.70 -1.39 10.72
C CYS A 56 -4.52 -0.11 10.49
N ALA A 57 -5.56 -0.19 9.65
CA ALA A 57 -6.43 0.95 9.36
C ALA A 57 -7.16 1.46 10.61
N SER A 58 -7.66 0.57 11.48
CA SER A 58 -8.29 0.98 12.74
C SER A 58 -7.30 1.65 13.69
N MET A 59 -6.07 1.13 13.77
CA MET A 59 -5.01 1.73 14.58
C MET A 59 -4.61 3.12 14.06
N SER A 60 -4.46 3.30 12.75
CA SER A 60 -4.21 4.60 12.14
C SER A 60 -5.34 5.60 12.38
N MET A 61 -6.60 5.14 12.32
CA MET A 61 -7.77 5.98 12.63
C MET A 61 -7.72 6.47 14.08
N VAL A 62 -7.44 5.59 15.03
CA VAL A 62 -7.29 5.95 16.45
C VAL A 62 -6.14 6.94 16.65
N GLN A 63 -5.00 6.71 15.99
CA GLN A 63 -3.85 7.60 16.07
C GLN A 63 -4.18 9.02 15.55
N PHE A 64 -4.90 9.12 14.43
CA PHE A 64 -5.35 10.41 13.89
C PHE A 64 -6.31 11.15 14.81
N ILE A 65 -7.19 10.42 15.50
CA ILE A 65 -8.11 10.99 16.50
C ILE A 65 -7.31 11.53 17.71
N LEU A 66 -6.34 10.77 18.21
CA LEU A 66 -5.50 11.17 19.35
C LEU A 66 -4.60 12.36 19.05
N LEU A 67 -4.11 12.49 17.82
CA LEU A 67 -3.32 13.63 17.36
C LEU A 67 -4.15 14.93 17.25
N GLY A 68 -5.47 14.88 17.45
CA GLY A 68 -6.31 16.07 17.53
C GLY A 68 -6.30 16.91 16.25
N MET A 69 -6.19 16.28 15.08
CA MET A 69 -6.17 17.02 13.82
C MET A 69 -7.47 17.80 13.61
N LYS A 70 -7.34 19.12 13.52
CA LYS A 70 -8.42 20.08 13.28
C LYS A 70 -8.78 20.08 11.78
N GLY A 71 -9.40 19.00 11.31
CA GLY A 71 -9.74 18.78 9.89
C GLY A 71 -10.59 17.53 9.64
N ILE A 72 -11.35 17.08 10.63
CA ILE A 72 -12.11 15.81 10.60
C ILE A 72 -13.17 15.79 9.49
N GLY A 73 -13.74 16.95 9.15
CA GLY A 73 -14.77 17.08 8.11
C GLY A 73 -14.26 16.63 6.75
N ASP A 74 -13.19 17.24 6.25
CA ASP A 74 -12.61 16.92 4.94
C ASP A 74 -12.03 15.49 4.92
N ALA A 75 -11.38 15.07 6.01
CA ALA A 75 -10.84 13.72 6.13
C ALA A 75 -11.91 12.63 6.00
N SER A 76 -13.11 12.87 6.55
CA SER A 76 -14.23 11.91 6.46
C SER A 76 -14.75 11.74 5.03
N VAL A 77 -14.78 12.81 4.23
CA VAL A 77 -15.22 12.78 2.84
C VAL A 77 -14.24 11.97 2.00
N TYR A 78 -12.94 12.23 2.16
CA TYR A 78 -11.89 11.44 1.49
C TYR A 78 -11.91 9.98 1.94
N ALA A 79 -12.15 9.69 3.21
CA ALA A 79 -12.31 8.32 3.71
C ALA A 79 -13.47 7.59 3.02
N GLY A 80 -14.62 8.27 2.84
CA GLY A 80 -15.77 7.73 2.12
C GLY A 80 -15.46 7.41 0.66
N ILE A 81 -14.83 8.35 -0.05
CA ILE A 81 -14.43 8.16 -1.47
C ILE A 81 -13.44 6.99 -1.59
N CYS A 82 -12.43 6.92 -0.72
CA CYS A 82 -11.46 5.83 -0.70
C CYS A 82 -12.11 4.47 -0.39
N PHE A 83 -13.10 4.42 0.51
CA PHE A 83 -13.81 3.19 0.83
C PHE A 83 -14.56 2.65 -0.40
N VAL A 84 -15.32 3.50 -1.07
CA VAL A 84 -16.07 3.11 -2.28
C VAL A 84 -15.11 2.69 -3.39
N ALA A 85 -14.05 3.46 -3.63
CA ALA A 85 -13.05 3.13 -4.65
C ALA A 85 -12.34 1.79 -4.36
N SER A 86 -12.01 1.51 -3.09
CA SER A 86 -11.36 0.27 -2.67
C SER A 86 -12.28 -0.94 -2.86
N VAL A 87 -13.56 -0.84 -2.46
CA VAL A 87 -14.55 -1.92 -2.65
C VAL A 87 -14.75 -2.20 -4.14
N VAL A 88 -14.92 -1.16 -4.97
CA VAL A 88 -15.09 -1.33 -6.42
C VAL A 88 -13.84 -1.95 -7.04
N GLY A 89 -12.65 -1.45 -6.68
CA GLY A 89 -11.37 -1.99 -7.16
C GLY A 89 -11.18 -3.46 -6.80
N ALA A 90 -11.42 -3.83 -5.54
CA ALA A 90 -11.31 -5.21 -5.08
C ALA A 90 -12.24 -6.14 -5.85
N VAL A 91 -13.53 -5.77 -6.00
CA VAL A 91 -14.52 -6.59 -6.73
C VAL A 91 -14.18 -6.72 -8.20
N VAL A 92 -13.71 -5.65 -8.85
CA VAL A 92 -13.31 -5.66 -10.27
C VAL A 92 -12.10 -6.58 -10.46
N ILE A 93 -11.09 -6.46 -9.60
CA ILE A 93 -9.87 -7.27 -9.68
C ILE A 93 -10.19 -8.75 -9.42
N GLU A 94 -10.98 -9.07 -8.39
CA GLU A 94 -11.38 -10.46 -8.11
C GLU A 94 -12.18 -11.08 -9.26
N ARG A 95 -13.08 -10.30 -9.88
CA ARG A 95 -13.82 -10.74 -11.07
C ARG A 95 -12.88 -10.96 -12.26
N ALA A 96 -11.92 -10.07 -12.47
CA ALA A 96 -10.92 -10.18 -13.55
C ALA A 96 -10.01 -11.41 -13.36
N ILE A 97 -9.60 -11.70 -12.13
CA ILE A 97 -8.79 -12.87 -11.77
C ILE A 97 -9.58 -14.16 -12.02
N ARG A 98 -10.83 -14.25 -11.53
CA ARG A 98 -11.69 -15.44 -11.75
C ARG A 98 -11.92 -15.74 -13.22
N LYS A 99 -12.05 -14.71 -14.06
CA LYS A 99 -12.27 -14.88 -15.51
C LYS A 99 -11.00 -15.32 -16.26
N SER A 100 -9.83 -15.00 -15.72
CA SER A 100 -8.56 -15.16 -16.43
C SER A 100 -7.88 -16.52 -16.22
N GLY A 101 -8.02 -17.15 -15.04
CA GLY A 101 -7.57 -18.53 -14.76
C GLY A 101 -6.08 -18.86 -14.96
N ARG A 102 -5.25 -17.96 -15.50
CA ARG A 102 -3.82 -18.15 -15.77
C ARG A 102 -2.95 -17.29 -14.84
N VAL A 103 -1.96 -17.92 -14.21
CA VAL A 103 -1.03 -17.28 -13.26
C VAL A 103 -0.26 -16.10 -13.88
N SER A 104 0.09 -16.17 -15.16
CA SER A 104 0.81 -15.10 -15.88
C SER A 104 0.04 -13.77 -15.94
N LEU A 105 -1.30 -13.80 -15.97
CA LEU A 105 -2.13 -12.58 -16.00
C LEU A 105 -2.12 -11.83 -14.67
N ILE A 106 -1.95 -12.52 -13.55
CA ILE A 106 -1.86 -11.89 -12.22
C ILE A 106 -0.61 -11.02 -12.12
N VAL A 107 0.53 -11.54 -12.56
CA VAL A 107 1.81 -10.82 -12.53
C VAL A 107 1.77 -9.61 -13.48
N PHE A 108 1.22 -9.79 -14.68
CA PHE A 108 1.07 -8.69 -15.65
C PHE A 108 0.16 -7.57 -15.11
N LEU A 109 -0.94 -7.91 -14.45
CA LEU A 109 -1.86 -6.93 -13.88
C LEU A 109 -1.22 -6.14 -12.73
N VAL A 110 -0.52 -6.82 -11.81
CA VAL A 110 0.20 -6.16 -10.71
C VAL A 110 1.30 -5.25 -11.24
N ALA A 111 2.07 -5.72 -12.24
CA ALA A 111 3.09 -4.91 -12.89
C ALA A 111 2.50 -3.67 -13.59
N ALA A 112 1.36 -3.83 -14.27
CA ALA A 112 0.66 -2.72 -14.93
C ALA A 112 0.17 -1.67 -13.92
N ILE A 113 -0.43 -2.11 -12.80
CA ILE A 113 -0.89 -1.20 -11.74
C ILE A 113 0.29 -0.43 -11.13
N MET A 114 1.42 -1.10 -10.88
CA MET A 114 2.64 -0.46 -10.38
C MET A 114 3.19 0.56 -11.37
N ALA A 115 3.32 0.19 -12.64
CA ALA A 115 3.82 1.07 -13.68
C ALA A 115 2.93 2.32 -13.82
N LEU A 116 1.61 2.13 -13.84
CA LEU A 116 0.66 3.23 -13.95
C LEU A 116 0.74 4.17 -12.72
N SER A 117 0.87 3.60 -11.52
CA SER A 117 1.07 4.37 -10.28
C SER A 117 2.36 5.20 -10.34
N THR A 118 3.48 4.60 -10.76
CA THR A 118 4.77 5.31 -10.89
C THR A 118 4.69 6.45 -11.89
N VAL A 119 4.03 6.24 -13.04
CA VAL A 119 3.85 7.28 -14.06
C VAL A 119 3.01 8.43 -13.51
N ILE A 120 1.88 8.14 -12.87
CA ILE A 120 0.99 9.15 -12.31
C ILE A 120 1.74 10.00 -11.26
N VAL A 121 2.42 9.37 -10.30
CA VAL A 121 3.17 10.08 -9.25
C VAL A 121 4.26 10.95 -9.84
N THR A 122 4.97 10.46 -10.85
CA THR A 122 6.04 11.21 -11.53
C THR A 122 5.48 12.41 -12.30
N CYS A 123 4.35 12.24 -13.00
CA CYS A 123 3.70 13.34 -13.71
C CYS A 123 3.17 14.41 -12.76
N PHE A 124 2.48 14.04 -11.67
CA PHE A 124 2.01 15.00 -10.67
C PHE A 124 3.18 15.72 -9.99
N GLY A 125 4.24 15.01 -9.62
CA GLY A 125 5.44 15.62 -9.06
C GLY A 125 6.11 16.61 -10.02
N ALA A 126 6.21 16.26 -11.31
CA ALA A 126 6.76 17.16 -12.32
C ALA A 126 5.91 18.42 -12.52
N GLN A 127 4.57 18.29 -12.50
CA GLN A 127 3.68 19.45 -12.58
C GLN A 127 3.83 20.37 -11.36
N ASP A 128 3.92 19.80 -10.16
CA ASP A 128 4.06 20.58 -8.93
C ASP A 128 5.38 21.37 -8.93
N VAL A 129 6.48 20.72 -9.32
CA VAL A 129 7.79 21.37 -9.48
C VAL A 129 7.74 22.48 -10.54
N TRP A 130 7.06 22.26 -11.66
CA TRP A 130 6.93 23.27 -12.70
C TRP A 130 6.16 24.49 -12.21
N VAL A 131 5.05 24.30 -11.51
CA VAL A 131 4.25 25.38 -10.91
C VAL A 131 5.08 26.16 -9.90
N GLN A 132 5.83 25.48 -9.03
CA GLN A 132 6.72 26.12 -8.06
C GLN A 132 7.85 26.91 -8.73
N TYR A 133 8.37 26.44 -9.87
CA TYR A 133 9.41 27.12 -10.64
C TYR A 133 8.88 28.44 -11.24
N THR A 134 7.70 28.41 -11.87
CA THR A 134 7.10 29.61 -12.47
C THR A 134 6.54 30.62 -11.46
N SER A 135 6.15 30.18 -10.26
CA SER A 135 5.63 31.06 -9.21
C SER A 135 6.73 31.75 -8.38
N GLY A 136 8.00 31.41 -8.60
CA GLY A 136 9.13 31.95 -7.82
C GLY A 136 9.11 31.48 -6.36
N ALA A 137 8.40 30.40 -6.05
CA ALA A 137 8.27 29.87 -4.71
C ALA A 137 9.57 29.18 -4.27
N TYR A 138 9.89 29.30 -2.98
CA TYR A 138 11.11 28.76 -2.39
C TYR A 138 11.09 27.22 -2.45
N MET A 139 11.90 26.61 -3.33
CA MET A 139 11.95 25.15 -3.57
C MET A 139 12.59 24.33 -2.44
N GLY A 140 12.65 24.86 -1.21
CA GLY A 140 13.19 24.14 -0.06
C GLY A 140 14.72 23.97 -0.04
N PHE A 141 15.45 24.50 -1.01
CA PHE A 141 16.92 24.54 -0.96
C PHE A 141 17.37 25.54 0.12
N LYS A 142 17.70 25.03 1.31
CA LYS A 142 18.54 25.78 2.25
C LYS A 142 19.94 25.87 1.66
N LEU A 143 20.51 27.07 1.62
CA LEU A 143 21.96 27.19 1.43
C LEU A 143 22.65 26.46 2.59
N PRO A 144 23.73 25.71 2.34
CA PRO A 144 24.59 25.26 3.43
C PRO A 144 25.16 26.51 4.11
N CYS A 145 24.73 26.74 5.35
CA CYS A 145 25.35 27.70 6.25
C CYS A 145 26.73 27.17 6.67
#